data_AF-A0A0S3S870-F1
#
_entry.id   AF-A0A0S3S870-F1
#
_cell.length_a   1.000
_cell.length_b   1.000
_cell.length_c   1.000
_cell.angle_alpha   90.00
_cell.angle_beta   90.00
_cell.angle_gamma   90.00
#
_symmetry.space_group_name_H-M   'P 1'
#
loop_
_entity.id
_entity.type
_entity.pdbx_description
1 polymer ?
#
loop_
_entity_poly.entity_id
_entity_poly.type
_entity_poly.pdbx_seq_one_letter_code
_entity_poly.pdbx_strand_id
1 'polypeptide(L)'
;MHQKKSELQIGKESSGISSDFKPLLHHYHHHSHPVPNLAPNHNLETLTSTAPYKRPSLSKSQTLHRFPKARHATAPSVTTAGATATWLSSAVSLRRRLRHRVRLFLFLSLPFFYFLVSHPTNSFLLDFLSAFFFSAALFFSLNLALPRIPSLRLFLKPKARPALKLPVFCARPAQPVFQFSVVAYSNGDVYEGEFRGGKCCGSGVYYYSMSGRYEGDWVEGKYDGFGVETWARGSRYRGQYRQGLRHGFGVYRFYTGDVYAGEWASGQGHGCGVHTCEDGSRYVGEFKWGVKHGLGHYHFRNGDAYAGEYFADKMHGYGVYSFANGHCYEGSWHDGKRQGLGMYTFRNGETQSGHWQNGVLDIPSTQSATYPVSPVGVNHSRVLNAVQEARRAAEKAYDVAKVDERVNRAVAAANRAANAARVASVKAVQNQMHHNVNSKSIPISIL
;
A
#
# COMPACT_ATOMS: atom_id res chain seq x y z
N MET A 1 -21.34 20.24 -6.73
CA MET A 1 -20.08 20.97 -6.44
C MET A 1 -19.29 20.18 -5.40
N HIS A 2 -17.96 20.08 -5.56
CA HIS A 2 -17.08 19.54 -4.52
C HIS A 2 -16.43 20.70 -3.78
N GLN A 3 -16.57 20.74 -2.45
CA GLN A 3 -15.96 21.79 -1.64
C GLN A 3 -14.48 21.45 -1.42
N LYS A 4 -13.62 21.98 -2.28
CA LYS A 4 -12.17 21.74 -2.28
C LYS A 4 -11.54 22.23 -0.97
N LYS A 5 -10.94 21.32 -0.17
CA LYS A 5 -10.03 21.72 0.91
C LYS A 5 -8.85 22.49 0.32
N SER A 6 -8.51 23.63 0.92
CA SER A 6 -7.35 24.43 0.53
C SER A 6 -6.05 23.66 0.73
N GLU A 7 -5.02 23.98 -0.07
CA GLU A 7 -3.68 23.40 0.08
C GLU A 7 -3.06 23.73 1.45
N LEU A 8 -3.46 24.85 2.06
CA LEU A 8 -3.13 25.25 3.43
C LEU A 8 -3.82 24.38 4.50
N GLN A 9 -5.06 23.94 4.30
CA GLN A 9 -5.73 23.00 5.21
C GLN A 9 -5.10 21.60 5.11
N ILE A 10 -4.76 21.14 3.90
CA ILE A 10 -4.05 19.88 3.71
C ILE A 10 -2.67 19.95 4.40
N GLY A 11 -1.93 21.05 4.22
CA GLY A 11 -0.63 21.27 4.86
C GLY A 11 -0.69 21.38 6.39
N LYS A 12 -1.79 21.89 6.98
CA LYS A 12 -2.02 21.91 8.44
C LYS A 12 -2.49 20.57 8.99
N GLU A 13 -3.25 19.79 8.22
CA GLU A 13 -3.59 18.40 8.56
C GLU A 13 -2.35 17.48 8.50
N SER A 14 -1.26 17.91 7.87
CA SER A 14 0.04 17.22 7.85
C SER A 14 1.16 17.91 8.63
N SER A 15 0.93 19.06 9.30
CA SER A 15 2.04 19.82 9.91
C SER A 15 2.61 19.18 11.18
N GLY A 16 1.92 18.20 11.79
CA GLY A 16 2.48 17.37 12.87
C GLY A 16 3.65 16.47 12.43
N ILE A 17 3.82 16.27 11.12
CA ILE A 17 4.87 15.42 10.55
C ILE A 17 6.25 16.14 10.56
N SER A 18 6.27 17.48 10.69
CA SER A 18 7.48 18.31 10.77
C SER A 18 8.43 17.88 11.89
N SER A 19 9.73 17.84 11.61
CA SER A 19 10.77 17.28 12.49
C SER A 19 11.30 18.29 13.51
N ASP A 20 10.43 18.90 14.31
CA ASP A 20 10.80 19.82 15.40
C ASP A 20 11.33 19.07 16.66
N PHE A 21 12.33 18.20 16.46
CA PHE A 21 13.05 17.53 17.54
C PHE A 21 14.51 17.98 17.58
N LYS A 22 14.81 18.97 18.44
CA LYS A 22 16.18 19.31 18.81
C LYS A 22 16.60 18.43 20.00
N PRO A 23 17.57 17.51 19.86
CA PRO A 23 18.11 16.80 21.02
C PRO A 23 18.80 17.81 21.94
N LEU A 24 18.42 17.84 23.22
CA LEU A 24 19.03 18.70 24.25
C LEU A 24 20.42 18.19 24.61
N LEU A 25 21.41 18.64 23.83
CA LEU A 25 22.81 18.26 23.95
C LEU A 25 23.48 19.10 25.06
N HIS A 26 23.27 18.70 26.32
CA HIS A 26 23.94 19.32 27.47
C HIS A 26 25.47 19.20 27.32
N HIS A 27 26.15 20.35 27.35
CA HIS A 27 27.62 20.43 27.35
C HIS A 27 28.19 19.76 28.61
N TYR A 28 29.11 18.82 28.41
CA TYR A 28 30.17 18.54 29.38
C TYR A 28 31.38 19.41 29.04
N HIS A 29 31.84 20.23 29.99
CA HIS A 29 33.09 20.96 29.85
C HIS A 29 34.29 20.02 30.05
N HIS A 30 35.29 20.14 29.18
CA HIS A 30 36.68 19.79 29.51
C HIS A 30 37.63 20.84 28.88
N HIS A 31 38.82 20.96 29.45
CA HIS A 31 39.71 22.11 29.23
C HIS A 31 40.55 22.06 27.95
N SER A 32 41.02 23.26 27.57
CA SER A 32 41.87 23.62 26.44
C SER A 32 43.27 23.01 26.43
N HIS A 33 43.87 22.86 25.23
CA HIS A 33 45.15 23.50 24.81
C HIS A 33 45.33 23.38 23.26
N PRO A 34 46.23 24.15 22.58
CA PRO A 34 45.95 24.63 21.20
C PRO A 34 47.04 24.45 20.09
N VAL A 35 46.59 24.54 18.82
CA VAL A 35 47.35 25.05 17.61
C VAL A 35 48.47 24.12 17.04
N PRO A 36 48.88 24.16 15.73
CA PRO A 36 48.52 25.05 14.59
C PRO A 36 47.93 24.37 13.31
N ASN A 37 47.61 25.23 12.32
CA ASN A 37 47.10 24.94 10.97
C ASN A 37 48.09 24.24 10.02
N LEU A 38 47.56 23.63 8.93
CA LEU A 38 48.23 23.59 7.60
C LEU A 38 47.24 23.36 6.44
N ALA A 39 47.46 24.08 5.33
CA ALA A 39 46.78 24.06 4.02
C ALA A 39 47.65 24.89 3.02
N PRO A 40 47.37 25.01 1.69
CA PRO A 40 46.27 24.50 0.86
C PRO A 40 46.78 23.79 -0.44
N ASN A 41 46.13 24.02 -1.60
CA ASN A 41 46.54 23.73 -3.00
C ASN A 41 46.21 22.33 -3.59
N HIS A 42 45.86 22.15 -4.88
CA HIS A 42 45.20 23.03 -5.88
C HIS A 42 44.73 22.19 -7.11
N ASN A 43 43.87 22.78 -7.96
CA ASN A 43 43.46 22.35 -9.33
C ASN A 43 42.61 21.05 -9.44
N LEU A 44 41.53 20.93 -10.24
CA LEU A 44 41.06 21.53 -11.51
C LEU A 44 41.59 20.83 -12.78
N GLU A 45 40.70 20.10 -13.47
CA GLU A 45 40.61 20.14 -14.93
C GLU A 45 39.17 19.80 -15.40
N THR A 46 38.85 20.06 -16.67
CA THR A 46 37.46 19.96 -17.20
C THR A 46 37.49 19.70 -18.70
N LEU A 47 36.78 18.66 -19.18
CA LEU A 47 36.60 18.41 -20.61
C LEU A 47 35.18 17.95 -20.96
N THR A 48 34.66 18.50 -22.05
CA THR A 48 33.34 18.23 -22.65
C THR A 48 33.53 17.53 -24.00
N SER A 49 32.55 16.72 -24.45
CA SER A 49 32.14 16.72 -25.88
C SER A 49 30.82 15.96 -26.16
N THR A 50 30.36 16.07 -27.41
CA THR A 50 29.02 15.82 -27.96
C THR A 50 28.65 14.36 -28.31
N ALA A 51 27.35 14.13 -28.57
CA ALA A 51 26.77 12.94 -29.25
C ALA A 51 26.92 13.03 -30.82
N PRO A 52 26.28 12.25 -31.74
CA PRO A 52 24.89 11.74 -31.72
C PRO A 52 24.53 10.37 -32.40
N TYR A 53 23.26 9.98 -32.22
CA TYR A 53 22.36 9.10 -33.03
C TYR A 53 22.82 8.29 -34.26
N LYS A 54 22.26 7.07 -34.40
CA LYS A 54 21.67 6.57 -35.68
C LYS A 54 20.61 5.46 -35.51
N ARG A 55 19.79 5.25 -36.56
CA ARG A 55 18.70 4.25 -36.69
C ARG A 55 18.73 3.65 -38.12
N PRO A 56 18.42 2.35 -38.34
CA PRO A 56 18.12 1.80 -39.67
C PRO A 56 16.63 1.44 -39.89
N SER A 57 16.24 1.22 -41.14
CA SER A 57 14.88 0.80 -41.60
C SER A 57 14.94 0.30 -43.07
N LEU A 58 13.80 -0.10 -43.68
CA LEU A 58 13.60 -0.61 -45.07
C LEU A 58 14.03 -2.08 -45.32
N SER A 59 13.47 -2.87 -46.29
CA SER A 59 12.29 -2.71 -47.17
C SER A 59 11.89 -4.01 -47.93
N LYS A 60 10.81 -3.96 -48.75
CA LYS A 60 10.29 -4.92 -49.78
C LYS A 60 9.51 -6.14 -49.21
N SER A 61 8.30 -6.55 -49.67
CA SER A 61 7.62 -6.63 -51.00
C SER A 61 8.06 -7.88 -51.79
N GLN A 62 7.18 -8.79 -52.28
CA GLN A 62 6.17 -8.56 -53.35
C GLN A 62 4.99 -9.60 -53.43
N THR A 63 4.06 -9.33 -54.36
CA THR A 63 2.96 -10.08 -55.05
C THR A 63 2.99 -11.63 -55.20
N LEU A 64 1.98 -12.39 -55.70
CA LEU A 64 0.49 -12.31 -55.86
C LEU A 64 0.01 -13.49 -56.76
N HIS A 65 -1.04 -14.28 -56.43
CA HIS A 65 -1.74 -15.19 -57.39
C HIS A 65 -3.24 -15.44 -57.01
N ARG A 66 -4.04 -16.08 -57.90
CA ARG A 66 -5.52 -15.88 -58.00
C ARG A 66 -6.29 -17.11 -58.54
N PHE A 67 -7.62 -17.14 -58.32
CA PHE A 67 -8.69 -18.00 -58.92
C PHE A 67 -9.00 -19.39 -58.23
N PRO A 68 -10.14 -20.09 -58.51
CA PRO A 68 -11.52 -19.60 -58.26
C PRO A 68 -12.59 -20.64 -57.77
N LYS A 69 -13.77 -20.13 -57.33
CA LYS A 69 -15.18 -20.62 -57.42
C LYS A 69 -15.59 -22.11 -57.19
N ALA A 70 -16.67 -22.28 -56.40
CA ALA A 70 -17.72 -23.31 -56.58
C ALA A 70 -19.10 -22.83 -56.03
N ARG A 71 -20.18 -23.63 -56.15
CA ARG A 71 -21.60 -23.38 -55.75
C ARG A 71 -22.26 -24.73 -55.33
N HIS A 72 -23.52 -24.88 -54.87
CA HIS A 72 -24.65 -23.96 -54.54
C HIS A 72 -24.84 -23.89 -52.99
N ALA A 73 -25.91 -24.21 -52.23
CA ALA A 73 -27.32 -24.64 -52.44
C ALA A 73 -28.20 -24.42 -51.18
N THR A 74 -29.51 -24.67 -51.28
CA THR A 74 -30.59 -24.47 -50.28
C THR A 74 -31.70 -25.52 -50.53
N ALA A 75 -32.66 -25.89 -49.66
CA ALA A 75 -33.17 -25.45 -48.34
C ALA A 75 -33.69 -26.72 -47.59
N PRO A 76 -34.68 -26.74 -46.63
CA PRO A 76 -35.35 -25.71 -45.82
C PRO A 76 -35.40 -26.05 -44.29
N SER A 77 -36.42 -25.58 -43.57
CA SER A 77 -36.64 -25.59 -42.11
C SER A 77 -37.41 -26.80 -41.53
N VAL A 78 -37.31 -27.01 -40.21
CA VAL A 78 -38.46 -27.35 -39.32
C VAL A 78 -38.14 -26.95 -37.86
N THR A 79 -39.16 -26.66 -37.04
CA THR A 79 -39.05 -26.27 -35.62
C THR A 79 -39.91 -27.14 -34.71
N THR A 80 -39.38 -27.56 -33.55
CA THR A 80 -40.16 -28.10 -32.42
C THR A 80 -39.47 -27.82 -31.09
N ALA A 81 -40.24 -27.79 -29.99
CA ALA A 81 -39.79 -27.40 -28.65
C ALA A 81 -39.69 -28.61 -27.69
N GLY A 82 -39.18 -28.40 -26.45
CA GLY A 82 -39.26 -29.40 -25.39
C GLY A 82 -38.32 -29.14 -24.20
N ALA A 83 -38.86 -28.64 -23.07
CA ALA A 83 -38.07 -28.35 -21.87
C ALA A 83 -37.94 -29.57 -20.94
N THR A 84 -36.70 -30.02 -20.66
CA THR A 84 -36.41 -31.10 -19.68
C THR A 84 -35.16 -30.87 -18.81
N ALA A 85 -34.38 -29.79 -19.04
CA ALA A 85 -33.01 -29.67 -18.53
C ALA A 85 -32.84 -29.15 -17.07
N THR A 86 -33.91 -28.77 -16.36
CA THR A 86 -33.82 -28.01 -15.09
C THR A 86 -33.97 -28.81 -13.80
N TRP A 87 -34.43 -30.07 -13.85
CA TRP A 87 -34.73 -30.84 -12.63
C TRP A 87 -33.55 -31.68 -12.10
N LEU A 88 -32.62 -32.12 -12.96
CA LEU A 88 -31.50 -32.99 -12.55
C LEU A 88 -30.38 -32.25 -11.81
N SER A 89 -30.14 -30.97 -12.13
CA SER A 89 -29.09 -30.16 -11.50
C SER A 89 -29.38 -29.86 -10.02
N SER A 90 -30.63 -29.52 -9.69
CA SER A 90 -31.10 -29.23 -8.34
C SER A 90 -30.89 -30.41 -7.39
N ALA A 91 -31.28 -31.63 -7.80
CA ALA A 91 -31.16 -32.84 -6.99
C ALA A 91 -29.71 -33.21 -6.64
N VAL A 92 -28.77 -33.03 -7.58
CA VAL A 92 -27.33 -33.24 -7.34
C VAL A 92 -26.78 -32.23 -6.35
N SER A 93 -27.21 -30.97 -6.42
CA SER A 93 -26.79 -29.93 -5.47
C SER A 93 -27.24 -30.23 -4.03
N LEU A 94 -28.46 -30.75 -3.87
CA LEU A 94 -29.03 -31.09 -2.57
C LEU A 94 -28.31 -32.30 -1.95
N ARG A 95 -28.07 -33.36 -2.74
CA ARG A 95 -27.29 -34.53 -2.31
C ARG A 95 -25.86 -34.17 -1.88
N ARG A 96 -25.20 -33.21 -2.55
CA ARG A 96 -23.88 -32.70 -2.12
C ARG A 96 -23.97 -31.98 -0.77
N ARG A 97 -24.89 -31.01 -0.60
CA ARG A 97 -25.05 -30.26 0.66
C ARG A 97 -25.38 -31.19 1.84
N LEU A 98 -26.24 -32.18 1.63
CA LEU A 98 -26.58 -33.19 2.65
C LEU A 98 -25.35 -34.03 3.04
N ARG A 99 -24.57 -34.51 2.06
CA ARG A 99 -23.33 -35.28 2.31
C ARG A 99 -22.29 -34.48 3.10
N HIS A 100 -22.16 -33.17 2.86
CA HIS A 100 -21.27 -32.31 3.64
C HIS A 100 -21.77 -32.10 5.08
N ARG A 101 -23.08 -31.92 5.30
CA ARG A 101 -23.65 -31.81 6.66
C ARG A 101 -23.49 -33.09 7.47
N VAL A 102 -23.78 -34.26 6.88
CA VAL A 102 -23.57 -35.57 7.56
C VAL A 102 -22.09 -35.79 7.93
N ARG A 103 -21.16 -35.41 7.04
CA ARG A 103 -19.72 -35.47 7.35
C ARG A 103 -19.31 -34.50 8.46
N LEU A 104 -19.88 -33.30 8.53
CA LEU A 104 -19.63 -32.35 9.61
C LEU A 104 -20.09 -32.89 10.97
N PHE A 105 -21.30 -33.48 11.04
CA PHE A 105 -21.81 -34.09 12.26
C PHE A 105 -20.94 -35.27 12.73
N LEU A 106 -20.51 -36.15 11.83
CA LEU A 106 -19.58 -37.25 12.16
C LEU A 106 -18.22 -36.73 12.69
N PHE A 107 -17.72 -35.63 12.12
CA PHE A 107 -16.46 -35.01 12.58
C PHE A 107 -16.60 -34.39 13.98
N LEU A 108 -17.80 -33.89 14.33
CA LEU A 108 -18.07 -33.26 15.61
C LEU A 108 -18.40 -34.27 16.73
N SER A 109 -18.92 -35.45 16.39
CA SER A 109 -19.25 -36.50 17.36
C SER A 109 -18.07 -37.39 17.77
N LEU A 110 -17.07 -37.55 16.89
CA LEU A 110 -15.91 -38.44 17.15
C LEU A 110 -15.10 -38.07 18.42
N PRO A 111 -14.79 -36.79 18.71
CA PRO A 111 -14.13 -36.42 19.97
C PRO A 111 -14.96 -36.75 21.21
N PHE A 112 -16.29 -36.68 21.09
CA PHE A 112 -17.22 -36.96 22.19
C PHE A 112 -17.25 -38.46 22.54
N PHE A 113 -17.15 -39.33 21.53
CA PHE A 113 -17.01 -40.78 21.74
C PHE A 113 -15.65 -41.17 22.33
N TYR A 114 -14.58 -40.45 22.02
CA TYR A 114 -13.26 -40.68 22.63
C TYR A 114 -13.31 -40.45 24.15
N PHE A 115 -13.84 -39.30 24.58
CA PHE A 115 -14.03 -39.00 26.01
C PHE A 115 -15.04 -39.91 26.73
N LEU A 116 -15.92 -40.61 26.01
CA LEU A 116 -16.83 -41.60 26.60
C LEU A 116 -16.18 -42.98 26.87
N VAL A 117 -15.01 -43.25 26.30
CA VAL A 117 -14.34 -44.56 26.36
C VAL A 117 -13.09 -44.54 27.25
N SER A 118 -12.38 -43.40 27.33
CA SER A 118 -11.21 -43.23 28.22
C SER A 118 -11.54 -43.54 29.69
N HIS A 119 -11.09 -44.69 30.17
CA HIS A 119 -11.16 -45.06 31.59
C HIS A 119 -10.11 -44.31 32.42
N PRO A 120 -10.39 -43.98 33.70
CA PRO A 120 -9.65 -42.97 34.47
C PRO A 120 -8.27 -43.40 35.00
N THR A 121 -7.66 -44.45 34.45
CA THR A 121 -6.44 -45.10 34.98
C THR A 121 -5.21 -45.01 34.06
N ASN A 122 -5.33 -44.46 32.85
CA ASN A 122 -4.22 -44.30 31.91
C ASN A 122 -3.50 -42.96 32.05
N SER A 123 -2.21 -42.93 31.70
CA SER A 123 -1.41 -41.71 31.77
C SER A 123 -1.75 -40.75 30.62
N PHE A 124 -1.83 -39.45 30.93
CA PHE A 124 -2.17 -38.38 29.98
C PHE A 124 -1.31 -38.40 28.69
N LEU A 125 -0.05 -38.80 28.77
CA LEU A 125 0.82 -38.94 27.60
C LEU A 125 0.36 -40.04 26.63
N LEU A 126 -0.20 -41.14 27.13
CA LEU A 126 -0.71 -42.23 26.29
C LEU A 126 -1.96 -41.79 25.51
N ASP A 127 -2.86 -41.07 26.18
CA ASP A 127 -4.08 -40.51 25.59
C ASP A 127 -3.78 -39.35 24.63
N PHE A 128 -2.72 -38.57 24.88
CA PHE A 128 -2.23 -37.57 23.92
C PHE A 128 -1.63 -38.23 22.67
N LEU A 129 -0.82 -39.27 22.84
CA LEU A 129 -0.20 -40.01 21.74
C LEU A 129 -1.25 -40.73 20.87
N SER A 130 -2.23 -41.39 21.47
CA SER A 130 -3.30 -42.08 20.72
C SER A 130 -4.16 -41.09 19.92
N ALA A 131 -4.52 -39.94 20.49
CA ALA A 131 -5.21 -38.87 19.79
C ALA A 131 -4.36 -38.27 18.65
N PHE A 132 -3.05 -38.12 18.85
CA PHE A 132 -2.10 -37.68 17.82
C PHE A 132 -2.01 -38.69 16.66
N PHE A 133 -1.83 -39.99 16.94
CA PHE A 133 -1.78 -41.02 15.91
C PHE A 133 -3.13 -41.18 15.17
N PHE A 134 -4.26 -41.08 15.86
CA PHE A 134 -5.58 -41.14 15.23
C PHE A 134 -5.82 -39.94 14.29
N SER A 135 -5.50 -38.72 14.72
CA SER A 135 -5.63 -37.53 13.87
C SER A 135 -4.65 -37.53 12.68
N ALA A 136 -3.43 -38.05 12.86
CA ALA A 136 -2.49 -38.26 11.76
C ALA A 136 -3.01 -39.29 10.74
N ALA A 137 -3.52 -40.43 11.18
CA ALA A 137 -4.10 -41.45 10.30
C ALA A 137 -5.35 -40.93 9.54
N LEU A 138 -6.18 -40.13 10.20
CA LEU A 138 -7.32 -39.44 9.58
C LEU A 138 -6.87 -38.43 8.52
N PHE A 139 -5.80 -37.66 8.78
CA PHE A 139 -5.23 -36.73 7.81
C PHE A 139 -4.63 -37.45 6.59
N PHE A 140 -3.85 -38.53 6.79
CA PHE A 140 -3.28 -39.30 5.68
C PHE A 140 -4.35 -39.97 4.81
N SER A 141 -5.38 -40.57 5.41
CA SER A 141 -6.49 -41.19 4.66
C SER A 141 -7.32 -40.17 3.86
N LEU A 142 -7.52 -38.95 4.39
CA LEU A 142 -8.13 -37.83 3.65
C LEU A 142 -7.28 -37.36 2.46
N ASN A 143 -5.95 -37.31 2.60
CA ASN A 143 -5.05 -36.91 1.52
C ASN A 143 -4.89 -38.00 0.44
N LEU A 144 -4.88 -39.28 0.83
CA LEU A 144 -4.85 -40.42 -0.11
C LEU A 144 -6.15 -40.52 -0.95
N ALA A 145 -7.25 -39.96 -0.47
CA ALA A 145 -8.51 -39.88 -1.21
C ALA A 145 -8.56 -38.75 -2.28
N LEU A 146 -7.48 -37.99 -2.46
CA LEU A 146 -7.37 -36.92 -3.46
C LEU A 146 -6.38 -37.31 -4.58
N PRO A 147 -6.80 -37.34 -5.86
CA PRO A 147 -5.89 -37.62 -6.97
C PRO A 147 -4.87 -36.48 -7.13
N ARG A 148 -3.59 -36.86 -7.25
CA ARG A 148 -2.42 -35.97 -7.31
C ARG A 148 -2.54 -34.92 -8.42
N ILE A 149 -2.15 -33.68 -8.12
CA ILE A 149 -1.82 -32.65 -9.12
C ILE A 149 -0.30 -32.41 -9.05
N PRO A 150 0.50 -32.79 -10.08
CA PRO A 150 1.94 -32.56 -10.10
C PRO A 150 2.29 -31.12 -10.51
N SER A 151 3.55 -30.73 -10.29
CA SER A 151 4.04 -29.37 -10.47
C SER A 151 5.11 -29.23 -11.57
N LEU A 152 5.25 -27.98 -12.05
CA LEU A 152 6.37 -27.41 -12.82
C LEU A 152 6.52 -27.74 -14.32
N ARG A 153 7.24 -26.80 -14.96
CA ARG A 153 7.49 -26.54 -16.40
C ARG A 153 8.35 -27.67 -17.03
N LEU A 154 8.53 -27.83 -18.36
CA LEU A 154 8.72 -26.82 -19.42
C LEU A 154 8.58 -27.45 -20.85
N PHE A 155 8.74 -26.63 -21.91
CA PHE A 155 8.92 -26.96 -23.35
C PHE A 155 7.71 -27.30 -24.27
N LEU A 156 7.45 -26.38 -25.22
CA LEU A 156 7.21 -26.55 -26.69
C LEU A 156 6.61 -27.88 -27.23
N LYS A 157 5.59 -27.92 -28.10
CA LYS A 157 5.04 -26.94 -29.08
C LYS A 157 3.51 -27.10 -29.27
N PRO A 158 2.74 -26.05 -29.60
CA PRO A 158 1.34 -26.20 -30.01
C PRO A 158 1.23 -26.64 -31.50
N LYS A 159 0.91 -27.91 -31.75
CA LYS A 159 0.53 -28.38 -33.11
C LYS A 159 -0.96 -28.07 -33.34
N ALA A 160 -1.27 -27.14 -34.23
CA ALA A 160 -2.62 -26.67 -34.47
C ALA A 160 -3.58 -27.79 -34.93
N ARG A 161 -4.85 -27.69 -34.48
CA ARG A 161 -6.01 -28.41 -35.00
C ARG A 161 -7.11 -27.38 -35.35
N PRO A 162 -7.97 -27.65 -36.33
CA PRO A 162 -8.62 -26.59 -37.10
C PRO A 162 -9.74 -25.85 -36.34
N ALA A 163 -9.84 -24.55 -36.60
CA ALA A 163 -10.90 -23.70 -36.06
C ALA A 163 -12.22 -23.96 -36.80
N LEU A 164 -13.17 -24.61 -36.12
CA LEU A 164 -14.54 -24.78 -36.59
C LEU A 164 -15.27 -23.43 -36.45
N LYS A 165 -15.42 -22.71 -37.57
CA LYS A 165 -15.99 -21.36 -37.61
C LYS A 165 -17.51 -21.40 -37.38
N LEU A 166 -17.94 -21.41 -36.12
CA LEU A 166 -19.24 -20.82 -35.80
C LEU A 166 -19.17 -19.30 -36.09
N PRO A 167 -20.20 -18.70 -36.69
CA PRO A 167 -20.34 -17.25 -36.70
C PRO A 167 -20.66 -16.81 -35.26
N VAL A 168 -19.61 -16.57 -34.48
CA VAL A 168 -19.73 -15.93 -33.16
C VAL A 168 -20.14 -14.47 -33.42
N PHE A 169 -21.44 -14.27 -33.61
CA PHE A 169 -22.08 -12.98 -33.41
C PHE A 169 -22.13 -12.72 -31.90
N CYS A 170 -20.94 -12.57 -31.31
CA CYS A 170 -20.80 -11.71 -30.15
C CYS A 170 -21.24 -10.33 -30.62
N ALA A 171 -22.52 -10.03 -30.42
CA ALA A 171 -22.90 -8.70 -30.02
C ALA A 171 -21.88 -8.28 -28.95
N ARG A 172 -21.03 -7.30 -29.27
CA ARG A 172 -20.19 -6.67 -28.25
C ARG A 172 -21.14 -6.31 -27.12
N PRO A 173 -20.94 -6.78 -25.87
CA PRO A 173 -21.78 -6.32 -24.76
C PRO A 173 -21.72 -4.81 -24.80
N ALA A 174 -22.86 -4.17 -25.04
CA ALA A 174 -22.90 -2.82 -25.58
C ALA A 174 -22.07 -1.92 -24.68
N GLN A 175 -20.93 -1.42 -25.18
CA GLN A 175 -20.07 -0.56 -24.38
C GLN A 175 -20.95 0.61 -23.95
N PRO A 176 -21.11 0.83 -22.63
CA PRO A 176 -22.09 1.77 -22.13
C PRO A 176 -21.80 3.12 -22.79
N VAL A 177 -22.81 3.69 -23.46
CA VAL A 177 -22.60 4.78 -24.42
C VAL A 177 -22.19 6.04 -23.67
N PHE A 178 -20.88 6.17 -23.47
CA PHE A 178 -20.26 7.36 -22.91
C PHE A 178 -20.32 8.46 -23.96
N GLN A 179 -20.98 9.56 -23.61
CA GLN A 179 -20.93 10.78 -24.39
C GLN A 179 -19.62 11.52 -24.02
N PHE A 180 -18.88 12.00 -25.00
CA PHE A 180 -17.65 12.76 -24.77
C PHE A 180 -17.97 14.23 -24.97
N SER A 181 -17.93 15.01 -23.88
CA SER A 181 -18.35 16.41 -23.84
C SER A 181 -17.40 17.26 -23.01
N VAL A 182 -17.36 18.55 -23.32
CA VAL A 182 -16.73 19.59 -22.49
C VAL A 182 -17.84 20.34 -21.76
N VAL A 183 -17.66 20.61 -20.47
CA VAL A 183 -18.56 21.41 -19.64
C VAL A 183 -17.73 22.46 -18.91
N ALA A 184 -18.08 23.73 -19.09
CA ALA A 184 -17.56 24.83 -18.28
C ALA A 184 -18.56 25.14 -17.16
N TYR A 185 -18.08 25.23 -15.94
CA TYR A 185 -18.89 25.57 -14.79
C TYR A 185 -18.87 27.08 -14.54
N SER A 186 -19.94 27.58 -13.95
CA SER A 186 -20.16 28.97 -13.51
C SER A 186 -19.09 29.52 -12.57
N ASN A 187 -18.29 28.67 -11.90
CA ASN A 187 -17.12 29.07 -11.10
C ASN A 187 -15.80 29.16 -11.90
N GLY A 188 -15.82 28.89 -13.21
CA GLY A 188 -14.64 28.87 -14.09
C GLY A 188 -13.89 27.54 -14.12
N ASP A 189 -14.33 26.52 -13.39
CA ASP A 189 -13.78 25.16 -13.54
C ASP A 189 -14.24 24.54 -14.87
N VAL A 190 -13.46 23.60 -15.43
CA VAL A 190 -13.80 22.92 -16.71
C VAL A 190 -13.62 21.42 -16.58
N TYR A 191 -14.61 20.65 -17.02
CA TYR A 191 -14.50 19.20 -17.20
C TYR A 191 -14.45 18.83 -18.68
N GLU A 192 -13.52 17.94 -19.03
CA GLU A 192 -13.35 17.36 -20.36
C GLU A 192 -13.30 15.83 -20.24
N GLY A 193 -14.31 15.11 -20.72
CA GLY A 193 -14.29 13.65 -20.62
C GLY A 193 -15.62 12.94 -20.86
N GLU A 194 -15.74 11.75 -20.27
CA GLU A 194 -16.85 10.83 -20.43
C GLU A 194 -18.04 11.17 -19.52
N PHE A 195 -19.25 11.11 -20.10
CA PHE A 195 -20.53 11.34 -19.41
C PHE A 195 -21.45 10.13 -19.54
N ARG A 196 -22.25 9.89 -18.51
CA ARG A 196 -23.39 8.96 -18.53
C ARG A 196 -24.54 9.54 -17.72
N GLY A 197 -25.73 9.65 -18.32
CA GLY A 197 -26.92 10.16 -17.65
C GLY A 197 -26.76 11.58 -17.08
N GLY A 198 -26.10 12.47 -17.83
CA GLY A 198 -25.81 13.85 -17.41
C GLY A 198 -24.70 14.01 -16.36
N LYS A 199 -24.16 12.92 -15.78
CA LYS A 199 -23.05 12.97 -14.81
C LYS A 199 -21.72 12.58 -15.46
N CYS A 200 -20.62 13.20 -15.03
CA CYS A 200 -19.26 12.78 -15.39
C CYS A 200 -19.01 11.36 -14.87
N CYS A 201 -18.61 10.43 -15.73
CA CYS A 201 -18.53 9.00 -15.41
C CYS A 201 -17.65 8.30 -16.45
N GLY A 202 -16.66 7.50 -16.02
CA GLY A 202 -15.62 6.97 -16.90
C GLY A 202 -14.30 7.74 -16.74
N SER A 203 -13.56 7.96 -17.82
CA SER A 203 -12.31 8.73 -17.83
C SER A 203 -12.53 10.22 -18.14
N GLY A 204 -11.83 11.12 -17.43
CA GLY A 204 -11.86 12.54 -17.76
C GLY A 204 -10.93 13.43 -16.94
N VAL A 205 -10.68 14.64 -17.45
CA VAL A 205 -9.83 15.66 -16.83
C VAL A 205 -10.71 16.78 -16.28
N TYR A 206 -10.38 17.29 -15.09
CA TYR A 206 -11.04 18.44 -14.47
C TYR A 206 -10.00 19.50 -14.14
N TYR A 207 -10.13 20.66 -14.76
CA TYR A 207 -9.29 21.82 -14.50
C TYR A 207 -9.97 22.69 -13.45
N TYR A 208 -9.30 22.90 -12.32
CA TYR A 208 -9.77 23.85 -11.32
C TYR A 208 -9.24 25.24 -11.67
N SER A 209 -10.12 26.24 -11.76
CA SER A 209 -9.77 27.64 -12.06
C SER A 209 -8.69 28.16 -11.10
N MET A 210 -7.53 28.54 -11.65
CA MET A 210 -6.32 28.98 -10.91
C MET A 210 -5.78 27.98 -9.86
N SER A 211 -6.26 26.73 -9.83
CA SER A 211 -6.13 25.87 -8.63
C SER A 211 -5.55 24.47 -8.90
N GLY A 212 -5.20 24.15 -10.14
CA GLY A 212 -4.60 22.87 -10.54
C GLY A 212 -5.54 22.00 -11.37
N ARG A 213 -5.34 20.68 -11.40
CA ARG A 213 -6.22 19.74 -12.13
C ARG A 213 -6.22 18.31 -11.58
N TYR A 214 -7.30 17.58 -11.86
CA TYR A 214 -7.43 16.14 -11.69
C TYR A 214 -7.45 15.41 -13.05
N GLU A 215 -6.75 14.28 -13.16
CA GLU A 215 -6.71 13.40 -14.33
C GLU A 215 -6.98 11.95 -13.86
N GLY A 216 -8.13 11.35 -14.18
CA GLY A 216 -8.42 9.98 -13.72
C GLY A 216 -9.84 9.47 -13.94
N ASP A 217 -10.24 8.54 -13.07
CA ASP A 217 -11.50 7.79 -13.10
C ASP A 217 -12.63 8.52 -12.33
N TRP A 218 -13.84 8.43 -12.87
CA TRP A 218 -15.03 9.12 -12.40
C TRP A 218 -16.22 8.19 -12.22
N VAL A 219 -16.93 8.35 -11.11
CA VAL A 219 -18.24 7.74 -10.88
C VAL A 219 -19.21 8.81 -10.37
N GLU A 220 -20.32 9.00 -11.09
CA GLU A 220 -21.42 9.91 -10.73
C GLU A 220 -21.00 11.34 -10.34
N GLY A 221 -20.02 11.91 -11.05
CA GLY A 221 -19.51 13.26 -10.77
C GLY A 221 -18.53 13.36 -9.60
N LYS A 222 -17.94 12.24 -9.16
CA LYS A 222 -16.89 12.19 -8.13
C LYS A 222 -15.68 11.40 -8.62
N TYR A 223 -14.51 11.71 -8.05
CA TYR A 223 -13.30 10.90 -8.19
C TYR A 223 -13.51 9.54 -7.50
N ASP A 224 -13.47 8.44 -8.25
CA ASP A 224 -13.65 7.09 -7.72
C ASP A 224 -12.95 6.09 -8.66
N GLY A 225 -12.05 5.26 -8.14
CA GLY A 225 -11.08 4.49 -8.94
C GLY A 225 -9.66 5.02 -8.76
N PHE A 226 -8.93 5.26 -9.85
CA PHE A 226 -7.54 5.74 -9.83
C PHE A 226 -7.41 7.12 -10.46
N GLY A 227 -6.46 7.93 -9.97
CA GLY A 227 -6.24 9.26 -10.53
C GLY A 227 -4.98 9.97 -10.07
N VAL A 228 -4.67 11.04 -10.79
CA VAL A 228 -3.56 11.95 -10.54
C VAL A 228 -4.12 13.35 -10.34
N GLU A 229 -3.87 13.94 -9.18
CA GLU A 229 -4.26 15.32 -8.86
C GLU A 229 -3.00 16.16 -8.68
N THR A 230 -2.96 17.33 -9.31
CA THR A 230 -1.81 18.26 -9.25
C THR A 230 -2.32 19.64 -8.86
N TRP A 231 -1.80 20.19 -7.76
CA TRP A 231 -2.17 21.50 -7.22
C TRP A 231 -1.33 22.63 -7.83
N ALA A 232 -1.82 23.86 -7.76
CA ALA A 232 -1.18 25.03 -8.36
C ALA A 232 0.25 25.30 -7.84
N ARG A 233 0.54 25.00 -6.57
CA ARG A 233 1.90 25.15 -6.00
C ARG A 233 2.86 24.00 -6.34
N GLY A 234 2.41 22.99 -7.09
CA GLY A 234 3.24 21.86 -7.52
C GLY A 234 3.12 20.59 -6.68
N SER A 235 2.36 20.58 -5.58
CA SER A 235 2.00 19.34 -4.88
C SER A 235 1.29 18.39 -5.84
N ARG A 236 1.47 17.07 -5.67
CA ARG A 236 0.88 16.07 -6.57
C ARG A 236 0.59 14.74 -5.88
N TYR A 237 -0.63 14.24 -6.07
CA TYR A 237 -1.07 12.92 -5.67
C TYR A 237 -1.10 11.97 -6.87
N ARG A 238 -0.81 10.69 -6.65
CA ARG A 238 -1.00 9.59 -7.60
C ARG A 238 -1.45 8.36 -6.82
N GLY A 239 -2.68 7.91 -7.01
CA GLY A 239 -3.21 6.78 -6.25
C GLY A 239 -4.69 6.53 -6.47
N GLN A 240 -5.33 5.99 -5.44
CA GLN A 240 -6.73 5.62 -5.42
C GLN A 240 -7.61 6.73 -4.82
N TYR A 241 -8.83 6.81 -5.33
CA TYR A 241 -9.90 7.68 -4.85
C TYR A 241 -11.15 6.86 -4.59
N ARG A 242 -11.95 7.30 -3.61
CA ARG A 242 -13.30 6.80 -3.37
C ARG A 242 -14.20 7.98 -2.97
N GLN A 243 -15.31 8.16 -3.66
CA GLN A 243 -16.33 9.19 -3.41
C GLN A 243 -15.77 10.63 -3.31
N GLY A 244 -14.73 10.95 -4.07
CA GLY A 244 -14.07 12.26 -4.09
C GLY A 244 -12.87 12.40 -3.14
N LEU A 245 -12.60 11.42 -2.28
CA LEU A 245 -11.51 11.46 -1.30
C LEU A 245 -10.39 10.47 -1.65
N ARG A 246 -9.14 10.83 -1.34
CA ARG A 246 -7.99 9.90 -1.42
C ARG A 246 -8.24 8.68 -0.52
N HIS A 247 -8.06 7.48 -1.05
CA HIS A 247 -8.28 6.23 -0.33
C HIS A 247 -7.35 5.13 -0.85
N GLY A 248 -7.39 3.91 -0.28
CA GLY A 248 -6.59 2.78 -0.74
C GLY A 248 -5.09 3.06 -0.60
N PHE A 249 -4.35 2.97 -1.70
CA PHE A 249 -2.91 3.21 -1.75
C PHE A 249 -2.56 4.36 -2.71
N GLY A 250 -1.55 5.16 -2.35
CA GLY A 250 -1.04 6.21 -3.22
C GLY A 250 0.15 6.98 -2.65
N VAL A 251 0.75 7.81 -3.52
CA VAL A 251 1.84 8.73 -3.18
C VAL A 251 1.34 10.16 -3.24
N TYR A 252 1.60 10.94 -2.20
CA TYR A 252 1.48 12.40 -2.18
C TYR A 252 2.88 13.01 -2.08
N ARG A 253 3.26 13.83 -3.06
CA ARG A 253 4.43 14.71 -2.95
C ARG A 253 3.95 16.12 -2.63
N PHE A 254 4.45 16.69 -1.55
CA PHE A 254 4.17 18.06 -1.15
C PHE A 254 5.00 19.05 -1.99
N TYR A 255 4.53 20.30 -2.13
CA TYR A 255 5.33 21.36 -2.76
C TYR A 255 6.60 21.71 -1.95
N THR A 256 6.66 21.33 -0.67
CA THR A 256 7.81 21.43 0.25
C THR A 256 8.88 20.34 0.01
N GLY A 257 8.76 19.54 -1.04
CA GLY A 257 9.70 18.46 -1.35
C GLY A 257 9.35 17.11 -0.71
N ASP A 258 8.73 17.13 0.48
CA ASP A 258 8.32 15.95 1.26
C ASP A 258 7.45 14.96 0.47
N VAL A 259 7.51 13.68 0.85
CA VAL A 259 6.76 12.60 0.20
C VAL A 259 6.14 11.64 1.23
N TYR A 260 4.82 11.49 1.18
CA TYR A 260 4.10 10.37 1.80
C TYR A 260 3.77 9.31 0.76
N ALA A 261 4.11 8.05 1.04
CA ALA A 261 3.84 6.89 0.20
C ALA A 261 3.26 5.75 1.05
N GLY A 262 1.97 5.45 0.93
CA GLY A 262 1.32 4.50 1.83
C GLY A 262 -0.18 4.32 1.62
N GLU A 263 -0.83 3.88 2.69
CA GLU A 263 -2.27 3.67 2.79
C GLU A 263 -3.02 4.98 3.14
N TRP A 264 -4.27 5.09 2.68
CA TRP A 264 -5.08 6.31 2.78
C TRP A 264 -6.50 6.01 3.22
N ALA A 265 -7.03 6.78 4.17
CA ALA A 265 -8.42 6.74 4.61
C ALA A 265 -9.05 8.14 4.58
N SER A 266 -10.16 8.29 3.85
CA SER A 266 -10.98 9.51 3.83
C SER A 266 -10.19 10.82 3.62
N GLY A 267 -9.20 10.80 2.72
CA GLY A 267 -8.34 11.94 2.40
C GLY A 267 -7.02 12.04 3.17
N GLN A 268 -6.84 11.26 4.25
CA GLN A 268 -5.70 11.33 5.18
C GLN A 268 -4.82 10.07 5.09
N GLY A 269 -3.55 10.17 5.50
CA GLY A 269 -2.67 9.01 5.68
C GLY A 269 -3.15 8.13 6.85
N HIS A 270 -3.20 6.81 6.65
CA HIS A 270 -3.76 5.86 7.61
C HIS A 270 -3.27 4.45 7.29
N GLY A 271 -3.00 3.60 8.29
CA GLY A 271 -2.42 2.28 8.07
C GLY A 271 -0.91 2.36 7.82
N CYS A 272 -0.33 1.39 7.11
CA CYS A 272 1.11 1.37 6.86
C CYS A 272 1.52 2.46 5.85
N GLY A 273 2.67 3.10 6.06
CA GLY A 273 3.20 4.12 5.16
C GLY A 273 4.67 4.44 5.35
N VAL A 274 5.21 5.19 4.39
CA VAL A 274 6.55 5.78 4.39
C VAL A 274 6.38 7.30 4.30
N HIS A 275 7.05 8.04 5.17
CA HIS A 275 7.20 9.49 5.01
C HIS A 275 8.68 9.84 4.86
N THR A 276 9.04 10.45 3.75
CA THR A 276 10.39 10.98 3.50
C THR A 276 10.33 12.50 3.51
N CYS A 277 11.08 13.12 4.41
CA CYS A 277 11.24 14.57 4.50
C CYS A 277 12.15 15.10 3.37
N GLU A 278 12.01 16.37 3.00
CA GLU A 278 12.94 17.02 2.03
C GLU A 278 14.41 16.90 2.46
N ASP A 279 14.67 16.94 3.77
CA ASP A 279 16.02 16.83 4.34
C ASP A 279 16.63 15.41 4.31
N GLY A 280 15.90 14.43 3.77
CA GLY A 280 16.32 13.03 3.68
C GLY A 280 15.97 12.17 4.89
N SER A 281 15.49 12.76 6.00
CA SER A 281 14.95 11.99 7.13
C SER A 281 13.74 11.15 6.71
N ARG A 282 13.60 9.93 7.23
CA ARG A 282 12.62 8.95 6.74
C ARG A 282 11.97 8.14 7.86
N TYR A 283 10.65 8.23 7.95
CA TYR A 283 9.81 7.34 8.74
C TYR A 283 9.26 6.19 7.89
N VAL A 284 9.15 5.00 8.47
CA VAL A 284 8.40 3.85 7.97
C VAL A 284 7.63 3.27 9.14
N GLY A 285 6.30 3.14 9.02
CA GLY A 285 5.49 2.65 10.13
C GLY A 285 3.99 2.82 9.91
N GLU A 286 3.27 2.75 11.02
CA GLU A 286 1.83 2.97 11.08
C GLU A 286 1.46 4.46 11.18
N PHE A 287 0.32 4.80 10.56
CA PHE A 287 -0.28 6.13 10.56
C PHE A 287 -1.74 6.04 10.96
N LYS A 288 -2.24 7.09 11.62
CA LYS A 288 -3.64 7.15 12.06
C LYS A 288 -4.13 8.58 12.06
N TRP A 289 -4.90 8.94 11.03
CA TRP A 289 -5.40 10.31 10.82
C TRP A 289 -4.26 11.32 10.56
N GLY A 290 -3.39 11.00 9.60
CA GLY A 290 -2.25 11.84 9.18
C GLY A 290 -0.99 11.72 10.05
N VAL A 291 -1.13 11.48 11.35
CA VAL A 291 -0.03 11.43 12.33
C VAL A 291 0.57 10.03 12.47
N LYS A 292 1.86 9.93 12.85
CA LYS A 292 2.52 8.64 13.19
C LYS A 292 1.87 8.04 14.45
N HIS A 293 1.67 6.73 14.45
CA HIS A 293 1.01 5.97 15.52
C HIS A 293 1.49 4.52 15.49
N GLY A 294 1.16 3.69 16.48
CA GLY A 294 1.45 2.24 16.42
C GLY A 294 2.96 1.97 16.36
N LEU A 295 3.39 0.99 15.56
CA LEU A 295 4.81 0.66 15.40
C LEU A 295 5.44 1.38 14.20
N GLY A 296 6.71 1.79 14.34
CA GLY A 296 7.50 2.30 13.23
C GLY A 296 8.94 2.64 13.57
N HIS A 297 9.75 2.83 12.52
CA HIS A 297 11.13 3.27 12.61
C HIS A 297 11.37 4.59 11.87
N TYR A 298 12.24 5.43 12.41
CA TYR A 298 12.60 6.74 11.88
C TYR A 298 14.13 6.85 11.78
N HIS A 299 14.64 7.13 10.58
CA HIS A 299 16.03 7.50 10.37
C HIS A 299 16.12 9.02 10.22
N PHE A 300 16.93 9.67 11.04
CA PHE A 300 17.14 11.12 11.05
C PHE A 300 18.31 11.50 10.13
N ARG A 301 18.27 12.67 9.48
CA ARG A 301 19.36 13.18 8.62
C ARG A 301 20.74 13.21 9.30
N ASN A 302 20.80 13.38 10.62
CA ASN A 302 22.07 13.38 11.37
C ASN A 302 22.67 11.97 11.57
N GLY A 303 21.98 10.91 11.14
CA GLY A 303 22.40 9.51 11.29
C GLY A 303 21.84 8.81 12.53
N ASP A 304 21.09 9.50 13.39
CA ASP A 304 20.35 8.86 14.49
C ASP A 304 19.23 7.98 13.91
N ALA A 305 18.78 6.99 14.68
CA ALA A 305 17.62 6.16 14.35
C ALA A 305 16.80 5.81 15.59
N TYR A 306 15.48 5.82 15.46
CA TYR A 306 14.55 5.25 16.45
C TYR A 306 13.75 4.10 15.84
N ALA A 307 13.48 3.05 16.60
CA ALA A 307 12.53 2.00 16.24
C ALA A 307 11.73 1.58 17.48
N GLY A 308 10.40 1.59 17.38
CA GLY A 308 9.51 1.28 18.50
C GLY A 308 8.10 1.83 18.31
N GLU A 309 7.47 2.20 19.42
CA GLU A 309 6.09 2.66 19.48
C GLU A 309 5.94 4.18 19.31
N TYR A 310 4.83 4.60 18.68
CA TYR A 310 4.48 5.98 18.40
C TYR A 310 3.06 6.32 18.85
N PHE A 311 2.89 7.51 19.41
CA PHE A 311 1.58 8.07 19.74
C PHE A 311 1.52 9.55 19.36
N ALA A 312 0.71 9.87 18.33
CA ALA A 312 0.47 11.23 17.85
C ALA A 312 1.77 11.97 17.50
N ASP A 313 2.49 11.44 16.50
CA ASP A 313 3.80 11.90 16.01
C ASP A 313 4.99 11.78 16.97
N LYS A 314 4.77 11.53 18.27
CA LYS A 314 5.82 11.39 19.29
C LYS A 314 6.22 9.93 19.52
N MET A 315 7.49 9.71 19.86
CA MET A 315 7.99 8.43 20.40
C MET A 315 7.32 8.16 21.76
N HIS A 316 6.83 6.94 21.95
CA HIS A 316 6.02 6.52 23.10
C HIS A 316 6.29 5.04 23.43
N GLY A 317 5.69 4.50 24.50
CA GLY A 317 5.67 3.07 24.76
C GLY A 317 7.07 2.50 24.96
N TYR A 318 7.41 1.42 24.25
CA TYR A 318 8.75 0.84 24.24
C TYR A 318 9.48 1.10 22.91
N GLY A 319 10.79 1.31 22.96
CA GLY A 319 11.59 1.48 21.75
C GLY A 319 13.08 1.70 21.99
N VAL A 320 13.85 1.51 20.91
CA VAL A 320 15.30 1.67 20.86
C VAL A 320 15.66 2.94 20.07
N TYR A 321 16.57 3.74 20.62
CA TYR A 321 17.16 4.90 19.93
C TYR A 321 18.66 4.72 19.80
N SER A 322 19.13 4.53 18.57
CA SER A 322 20.55 4.44 18.21
C SER A 322 21.04 5.82 17.79
N PHE A 323 22.10 6.30 18.42
CA PHE A 323 22.70 7.60 18.11
C PHE A 323 23.83 7.45 17.08
N ALA A 324 23.98 8.41 16.16
CA ALA A 324 25.02 8.45 15.13
C ALA A 324 26.46 8.38 15.70
N ASN A 325 26.65 8.81 16.95
CA ASN A 325 27.93 8.73 17.65
C ASN A 325 28.26 7.32 18.18
N GLY A 326 27.35 6.34 18.04
CA GLY A 326 27.51 4.96 18.51
C GLY A 326 26.95 4.70 19.92
N HIS A 327 26.22 5.65 20.51
CA HIS A 327 25.48 5.43 21.77
C HIS A 327 24.11 4.78 21.47
N CYS A 328 23.46 4.22 22.50
CA CYS A 328 22.13 3.64 22.39
C CYS A 328 21.28 3.94 23.64
N TYR A 329 19.96 4.04 23.49
CA TYR A 329 18.99 3.92 24.58
C TYR A 329 17.97 2.84 24.27
N GLU A 330 17.70 1.98 25.25
CA GLU A 330 16.75 0.88 25.16
C GLU A 330 15.84 0.93 26.39
N GLY A 331 14.54 1.17 26.19
CA GLY A 331 13.60 1.22 27.31
C GLY A 331 12.27 1.86 26.94
N SER A 332 11.64 2.45 27.96
CA SER A 332 10.35 3.13 27.82
C SER A 332 10.48 4.62 27.46
N TRP A 333 9.45 5.12 26.79
CA TRP A 333 9.35 6.45 26.18
C TRP A 333 7.98 7.07 26.47
N HIS A 334 7.97 8.38 26.71
CA HIS A 334 6.74 9.13 26.84
C HIS A 334 6.93 10.52 26.23
N ASP A 335 6.01 10.89 25.35
CA ASP A 335 5.92 12.25 24.77
C ASP A 335 7.24 12.73 24.10
N GLY A 336 7.98 11.80 23.47
CA GLY A 336 9.27 12.07 22.82
C GLY A 336 10.49 12.04 23.75
N LYS A 337 10.32 11.73 25.05
CA LYS A 337 11.39 11.69 26.06
C LYS A 337 11.61 10.26 26.58
N ARG A 338 12.84 9.96 27.02
CA ARG A 338 13.15 8.77 27.83
C ARG A 338 12.38 8.85 29.15
N GLN A 339 11.59 7.84 29.49
CA GLN A 339 10.69 7.87 30.64
C GLN A 339 10.43 6.45 31.15
N GLY A 340 10.40 6.24 32.46
CA GLY A 340 10.20 4.91 33.04
C GLY A 340 11.49 4.10 33.07
N LEU A 341 11.42 2.79 32.88
CA LEU A 341 12.59 1.91 32.97
C LEU A 341 13.35 1.85 31.64
N GLY A 342 14.67 1.95 31.70
CA GLY A 342 15.53 1.85 30.52
C GLY A 342 17.03 1.84 30.83
N MET A 343 17.80 1.50 29.80
CA MET A 343 19.26 1.44 29.80
C MET A 343 19.81 2.32 28.68
N TYR A 344 20.81 3.14 29.02
CA TYR A 344 21.64 3.88 28.08
C TYR A 344 22.99 3.18 27.98
N THR A 345 23.47 2.96 26.76
CA THR A 345 24.75 2.32 26.45
C THR A 345 25.64 3.31 25.71
N PHE A 346 26.82 3.60 26.25
CA PHE A 346 27.82 4.46 25.62
C PHE A 346 28.62 3.69 24.57
N ARG A 347 29.29 4.40 23.65
CA ARG A 347 30.08 3.77 22.56
C ARG A 347 31.20 2.85 23.07
N ASN A 348 31.73 3.12 24.26
CA ASN A 348 32.76 2.32 24.94
C ASN A 348 32.21 1.04 25.60
N GLY A 349 30.89 0.81 25.59
CA GLY A 349 30.23 -0.33 26.23
C GLY A 349 29.80 -0.10 27.68
N GLU A 350 30.10 1.06 28.28
CA GLU A 350 29.58 1.42 29.61
C GLU A 350 28.05 1.59 29.56
N THR A 351 27.37 1.31 30.68
CA THR A 351 25.90 1.38 30.75
C THR A 351 25.41 2.18 31.95
N GLN A 352 24.34 2.94 31.73
CA GLN A 352 23.56 3.63 32.74
C GLN A 352 22.13 3.08 32.70
N SER A 353 21.75 2.29 33.70
CA SER A 353 20.47 1.56 33.76
C SER A 353 19.67 1.98 34.99
N GLY A 354 18.34 2.15 34.86
CA GLY A 354 17.51 2.60 35.97
C GLY A 354 16.14 3.16 35.57
N HIS A 355 15.59 4.03 36.42
CA HIS A 355 14.42 4.84 36.16
C HIS A 355 14.82 6.19 35.54
N TRP A 356 14.09 6.60 34.51
CA TRP A 356 14.28 7.83 33.76
C TRP A 356 13.05 8.72 33.92
N GLN A 357 13.27 10.00 34.20
CA GLN A 357 12.21 11.01 34.36
C GLN A 357 12.51 12.18 33.41
N ASN A 358 11.56 12.52 32.53
CA ASN A 358 11.68 13.65 31.59
C ASN A 358 12.95 13.65 30.70
N GLY A 359 13.58 12.50 30.45
CA GLY A 359 14.82 12.39 29.69
C GLY A 359 16.10 12.30 30.52
N VAL A 360 16.04 12.44 31.84
CA VAL A 360 17.18 12.36 32.80
C VAL A 360 17.14 11.02 33.55
N LEU A 361 18.30 10.45 33.88
CA LEU A 361 18.38 9.29 34.78
C LEU A 361 18.12 9.77 36.21
N ASP A 362 17.05 9.28 36.80
CA ASP A 362 16.49 9.71 38.08
C ASP A 362 16.96 8.79 39.22
N ILE A 363 16.80 7.47 39.03
CA ILE A 363 17.21 6.46 40.01
C ILE A 363 18.01 5.35 39.30
N PRO A 364 19.30 5.13 39.62
CA PRO A 364 20.09 4.05 39.04
C PRO A 364 19.64 2.67 39.54
N SER A 365 19.92 1.63 38.75
CA SER A 365 19.64 0.24 39.12
C SER A 365 20.79 -0.39 39.91
N THR A 366 20.44 -1.14 40.94
CA THR A 366 21.41 -1.78 41.86
C THR A 366 21.60 -3.25 41.50
N GLN A 367 22.84 -3.67 41.25
CA GLN A 367 23.17 -5.06 40.85
C GLN A 367 23.32 -6.04 42.03
N SER A 368 23.51 -5.56 43.26
CA SER A 368 23.87 -6.41 44.41
C SER A 368 22.67 -7.05 45.10
N ALA A 369 22.58 -8.38 45.05
CA ALA A 369 21.61 -9.19 45.79
C ALA A 369 22.14 -9.67 47.17
N THR A 370 23.12 -8.96 47.75
CA THR A 370 24.00 -9.48 48.83
C THR A 370 24.04 -8.61 50.09
N TYR A 371 23.50 -7.38 50.03
CA TYR A 371 23.44 -6.45 51.16
C TYR A 371 22.03 -5.84 51.26
N PRO A 372 21.58 -5.42 52.46
CA PRO A 372 20.20 -5.00 52.68
C PRO A 372 19.81 -3.88 51.71
N VAL A 373 18.69 -4.09 51.00
CA VAL A 373 18.22 -3.23 49.92
C VAL A 373 18.00 -1.82 50.45
N SER A 374 18.83 -0.87 50.01
CA SER A 374 18.52 0.55 50.16
C SER A 374 17.18 0.80 49.46
N PRO A 375 16.15 1.33 50.14
CA PRO A 375 14.76 1.33 49.66
C PRO A 375 14.51 2.21 48.42
N VAL A 376 15.55 2.88 47.93
CA VAL A 376 15.54 3.76 46.76
C VAL A 376 15.95 3.02 45.47
N GLY A 377 16.69 1.91 45.54
CA GLY A 377 17.31 1.28 44.36
C GLY A 377 16.34 0.59 43.39
N VAL A 378 16.48 0.83 42.08
CA VAL A 378 15.73 0.07 41.06
C VAL A 378 16.30 -1.35 40.93
N ASN A 379 15.47 -2.37 41.07
CA ASN A 379 15.87 -3.76 40.84
C ASN A 379 16.21 -3.96 39.36
N HIS A 380 17.48 -4.30 39.09
CA HIS A 380 18.06 -4.45 37.75
C HIS A 380 17.27 -5.38 36.81
N SER A 381 16.65 -6.46 37.34
CA SER A 381 15.83 -7.38 36.54
C SER A 381 14.64 -6.69 35.84
N ARG A 382 14.05 -5.66 36.47
CA ARG A 382 12.95 -4.89 35.86
C ARG A 382 13.41 -4.03 34.70
N VAL A 383 14.65 -3.52 34.75
CA VAL A 383 15.24 -2.76 33.64
C VAL A 383 15.58 -3.68 32.48
N LEU A 384 16.12 -4.88 32.74
CA LEU A 384 16.38 -5.88 31.70
C LEU A 384 15.09 -6.31 30.97
N ASN A 385 13.97 -6.47 31.69
CA ASN A 385 12.66 -6.73 31.07
C ASN A 385 12.22 -5.56 30.17
N ALA A 386 12.38 -4.30 30.62
CA ALA A 386 12.04 -3.12 29.81
C ALA A 386 12.92 -2.97 28.57
N VAL A 387 14.21 -3.33 28.66
CA VAL A 387 15.14 -3.42 27.51
C VAL A 387 14.70 -4.53 26.55
N GLN A 388 14.24 -5.68 27.05
CA GLN A 388 13.75 -6.77 26.20
C GLN A 388 12.46 -6.39 25.44
N GLU A 389 11.52 -5.71 26.08
CA GLU A 389 10.32 -5.20 25.39
C GLU A 389 10.68 -4.07 24.40
N ALA A 390 11.63 -3.18 24.72
CA ALA A 390 12.14 -2.19 23.78
C ALA A 390 12.76 -2.81 22.52
N ARG A 391 13.59 -3.85 22.68
CA ARG A 391 14.16 -4.61 21.55
C ARG A 391 13.07 -5.30 20.73
N ARG A 392 12.08 -5.90 21.37
CA ARG A 392 10.93 -6.55 20.71
C ARG A 392 10.04 -5.54 19.97
N ALA A 393 9.84 -4.35 20.51
CA ALA A 393 9.12 -3.26 19.85
C ALA A 393 9.91 -2.76 18.62
N ALA A 394 11.22 -2.57 18.75
CA ALA A 394 12.11 -2.18 17.66
C ALA A 394 12.15 -3.23 16.52
N GLU A 395 12.26 -4.52 16.85
CA GLU A 395 12.21 -5.64 15.89
C GLU A 395 10.91 -5.62 15.07
N LYS A 396 9.75 -5.61 15.77
CA LYS A 396 8.43 -5.49 15.12
C LYS A 396 8.28 -4.21 14.30
N ALA A 397 8.90 -3.11 14.73
CA ALA A 397 8.88 -1.83 14.03
C ALA A 397 9.67 -1.84 12.71
N TYR A 398 10.69 -2.70 12.57
CA TYR A 398 11.36 -2.96 11.29
C TYR A 398 10.57 -3.93 10.38
N ASP A 399 9.81 -4.85 10.98
CA ASP A 399 8.95 -5.80 10.25
C ASP A 399 7.62 -5.19 9.74
N VAL A 400 7.30 -3.93 10.06
CA VAL A 400 6.06 -3.26 9.61
C VAL A 400 5.93 -3.35 8.08
N ALA A 401 4.77 -3.81 7.63
CA ALA A 401 4.60 -4.39 6.30
C ALA A 401 4.92 -3.41 5.16
N LYS A 402 6.00 -3.71 4.41
CA LYS A 402 6.48 -2.93 3.26
C LYS A 402 5.36 -2.66 2.26
N VAL A 403 4.95 -1.39 2.17
CA VAL A 403 3.84 -0.94 1.31
C VAL A 403 4.25 -0.73 -0.14
N ASP A 404 5.56 -0.71 -0.43
CA ASP A 404 6.13 -0.28 -1.71
C ASP A 404 5.48 -0.97 -2.92
N GLU A 405 5.27 -2.29 -2.88
CA GLU A 405 4.65 -3.03 -3.99
C GLU A 405 3.17 -2.66 -4.21
N ARG A 406 2.42 -2.43 -3.12
CA ARG A 406 1.00 -2.03 -3.15
C ARG A 406 0.86 -0.58 -3.65
N VAL A 407 1.74 0.32 -3.18
CA VAL A 407 1.83 1.71 -3.62
C VAL A 407 2.25 1.81 -5.09
N ASN A 408 3.29 1.08 -5.51
CA ASN A 408 3.77 1.08 -6.90
C ASN A 408 2.70 0.57 -7.88
N ARG A 409 1.93 -0.47 -7.53
CA ARG A 409 0.76 -0.90 -8.32
C ARG A 409 -0.28 0.21 -8.44
N ALA A 410 -0.58 0.93 -7.37
CA ALA A 410 -1.57 2.01 -7.38
C ALA A 410 -1.11 3.24 -8.18
N VAL A 411 0.17 3.64 -8.07
CA VAL A 411 0.76 4.72 -8.89
C VAL A 411 0.79 4.33 -10.37
N ALA A 412 1.12 3.08 -10.70
CA ALA A 412 1.07 2.59 -12.07
C ALA A 412 -0.36 2.57 -12.64
N ALA A 413 -1.37 2.27 -11.82
CA ALA A 413 -2.79 2.35 -12.20
C ALA A 413 -3.25 3.82 -12.37
N ALA A 414 -2.92 4.71 -11.43
CA ALA A 414 -3.19 6.14 -11.53
C ALA A 414 -2.58 6.78 -12.78
N ASN A 415 -1.35 6.42 -13.15
CA ASN A 415 -0.74 6.90 -14.40
C ASN A 415 -1.47 6.38 -15.66
N ARG A 416 -2.06 5.16 -15.62
CA ARG A 416 -2.89 4.65 -16.73
C ARG A 416 -4.24 5.37 -16.81
N ALA A 417 -4.92 5.56 -15.68
CA ALA A 417 -6.18 6.31 -15.60
C ALA A 417 -6.00 7.76 -16.07
N ALA A 418 -4.95 8.45 -15.61
CA ALA A 418 -4.61 9.80 -16.06
C ALA A 418 -4.28 9.90 -17.56
N ASN A 419 -3.69 8.85 -18.15
CA ASN A 419 -3.48 8.78 -19.60
C ASN A 419 -4.80 8.54 -20.35
N ALA A 420 -5.69 7.68 -19.85
CA ALA A 420 -7.02 7.46 -20.42
C ALA A 420 -7.89 8.73 -20.34
N ALA A 421 -7.86 9.44 -19.20
CA ALA A 421 -8.48 10.74 -19.00
C ALA A 421 -8.05 11.77 -20.05
N ARG A 422 -6.75 11.89 -20.33
CA ARG A 422 -6.24 12.80 -21.38
C ARG A 422 -6.61 12.38 -22.81
N VAL A 423 -6.88 11.09 -23.06
CA VAL A 423 -7.43 10.64 -24.36
C VAL A 423 -8.94 10.95 -24.46
N ALA A 424 -9.69 10.76 -23.37
CA ALA A 424 -11.10 11.12 -23.29
C ALA A 424 -11.32 12.64 -23.43
N SER A 425 -10.46 13.46 -22.82
CA SER A 425 -10.55 14.92 -22.89
C SER A 425 -10.29 15.45 -24.31
N VAL A 426 -9.22 14.98 -24.98
CA VAL A 426 -8.94 15.32 -26.39
C VAL A 426 -10.13 14.95 -27.30
N LYS A 427 -10.75 13.79 -27.08
CA LYS A 427 -11.92 13.35 -27.84
C LYS A 427 -13.16 14.21 -27.55
N ALA A 428 -13.36 14.66 -26.31
CA ALA A 428 -14.44 15.57 -25.94
C ALA A 428 -14.30 16.94 -26.63
N VAL A 429 -13.08 17.51 -26.65
CA VAL A 429 -12.77 18.76 -27.36
C VAL A 429 -12.95 18.60 -28.88
N GLN A 430 -12.49 17.49 -29.47
CA GLN A 430 -12.69 17.19 -30.90
C GLN A 430 -14.18 17.12 -31.27
N ASN A 431 -15.01 16.44 -30.47
CA ASN A 431 -16.46 16.41 -30.67
C ASN A 431 -17.07 17.82 -30.65
N GLN A 432 -16.69 18.65 -29.67
CA GLN A 432 -17.19 20.03 -29.56
C GLN A 432 -16.79 20.87 -30.79
N MET A 433 -15.55 20.73 -31.28
CA MET A 433 -15.10 21.40 -32.51
C MET A 433 -15.92 20.96 -33.73
N HIS A 434 -16.16 19.65 -33.91
CA HIS A 434 -16.96 19.15 -35.03
C HIS A 434 -18.42 19.59 -34.96
N HIS A 435 -19.01 19.74 -33.77
CA HIS A 435 -20.31 20.37 -33.63
C HIS A 435 -20.26 21.86 -34.03
N ASN A 436 -19.35 22.66 -33.48
CA ASN A 436 -19.25 24.10 -33.77
C ASN A 436 -18.92 24.43 -35.24
N VAL A 437 -18.24 23.54 -35.98
CA VAL A 437 -18.01 23.72 -37.43
C VAL A 437 -19.28 23.48 -38.23
N ASN A 438 -20.14 22.54 -37.81
CA ASN A 438 -21.42 22.25 -38.47
C ASN A 438 -22.54 23.21 -38.05
N SER A 439 -22.55 23.67 -36.80
CA SER A 439 -23.48 24.69 -36.29
C SER A 439 -22.76 26.02 -36.11
N LYS A 440 -22.84 26.89 -37.13
CA LYS A 440 -22.47 28.31 -36.98
C LYS A 440 -23.22 28.90 -35.79
N SER A 441 -22.47 29.41 -34.81
CA SER A 441 -22.91 30.00 -33.54
C SER A 441 -23.88 29.16 -32.69
N ILE A 442 -23.32 28.35 -31.77
CA ILE A 442 -23.95 27.98 -30.49
C ILE A 442 -22.88 28.20 -29.39
N PRO A 443 -23.20 28.85 -28.26
CA PRO A 443 -22.23 29.10 -27.18
C PRO A 443 -21.93 27.85 -26.34
N ILE A 444 -20.93 27.96 -25.47
CA ILE A 444 -20.53 26.93 -24.50
C ILE A 444 -21.71 26.60 -23.56
N SER A 445 -21.93 25.32 -23.29
CA SER A 445 -22.84 24.85 -22.23
C SER A 445 -22.29 25.20 -20.85
N ILE A 446 -22.72 26.34 -20.31
CA ILE A 446 -22.41 26.80 -18.95
C ILE A 446 -23.40 26.16 -17.96
N LEU A 447 -22.90 25.67 -16.81
CA LEU A 447 -23.67 25.02 -15.74
C LEU A 447 -23.31 25.51 -14.32
#